data_AF-A0A1V4UF00-F1
#
_entry.id   AF-A0A1V4UF00-F1
#
_cell.length_a   1.000
_cell.length_b   1.000
_cell.length_c   1.000
_cell.angle_alpha   90.00
_cell.angle_beta   90.00
_cell.angle_gamma   90.00
#
_symmetry.space_group_name_H-M   'P 1'
#
loop_
_entity.id
_entity.type
_entity.pdbx_description
1 polymer ?
#
loop_
_entity_poly.entity_id
_entity_poly.type
_entity_poly.pdbx_seq_one_letter_code
_entity_poly.pdbx_strand_id
1 'polypeptide(L)'
;MHGDDRGLILPPDPAPVQVVVIPITIGKRKDEVSAEAAGIERELAGAGFRVKVDSRDIRPGAKYYYWEMRGVPLRLEVGPRDIDAGQVTAVTRLGEKSQVARDALVAGVTGCLASFAATLKERAEAHVRTHIRVSRSMDEVLAAVGDGVTLVPWCGSRECADLIEEKTRAAVLGTDVRSAYLVDVSGPCVACGKQGSTALVGRSY
;
A
#
# COMPACT_ATOMS: atom_id res chain seq x y z
N MET A 1 2.54 6.71 1.44
CA MET A 1 2.78 5.42 2.12
C MET A 1 3.11 4.31 1.14
N HIS A 2 2.19 3.85 0.28
CA HIS A 2 2.44 2.63 -0.52
C HIS A 2 3.25 2.82 -1.81
N GLY A 3 3.29 4.01 -2.41
CA GLY A 3 3.96 4.26 -3.68
C GLY A 3 5.47 3.96 -3.65
N ASP A 4 6.02 3.63 -4.82
CA ASP A 4 7.45 3.39 -5.05
C ASP A 4 7.96 4.26 -6.22
N ASP A 5 9.24 4.16 -6.56
CA ASP A 5 9.85 4.89 -7.68
C ASP A 5 9.25 4.54 -9.06
N ARG A 6 8.49 3.45 -9.15
CA ARG A 6 7.78 3.04 -10.37
C ARG A 6 6.38 3.63 -10.46
N GLY A 7 5.89 4.27 -9.40
CA GLY A 7 4.61 4.99 -9.37
C GLY A 7 3.69 4.54 -8.24
N LEU A 8 2.38 4.57 -8.51
CA LEU A 8 1.38 4.23 -7.50
C LEU A 8 1.43 2.74 -7.14
N ILE A 9 1.04 2.44 -5.91
CA ILE A 9 0.70 1.09 -5.44
C ILE A 9 -0.63 1.22 -4.70
N LEU A 10 -1.71 0.75 -5.32
CA LEU A 10 -3.05 0.88 -4.75
C LEU A 10 -3.43 -0.42 -4.02
N PRO A 11 -3.96 -0.36 -2.79
CA PRO A 11 -4.63 -1.51 -2.20
C PRO A 11 -5.81 -1.96 -3.08
N PRO A 12 -6.15 -3.25 -3.14
CA PRO A 12 -7.19 -3.77 -4.03
C PRO A 12 -8.57 -3.13 -3.83
N ASP A 13 -8.94 -2.80 -2.59
CA ASP A 13 -10.26 -2.27 -2.26
C ASP A 13 -10.54 -0.89 -2.90
N PRO A 14 -9.67 0.13 -2.76
CA PRO A 14 -9.84 1.42 -3.44
C PRO A 14 -9.37 1.47 -4.90
N ALA A 15 -8.70 0.43 -5.42
CA ALA A 15 -8.12 0.48 -6.77
C ALA A 15 -9.19 0.58 -7.87
N PRO A 16 -9.23 1.61 -8.73
CA PRO A 16 -10.24 1.75 -9.78
C PRO A 16 -10.25 0.58 -10.78
N VAL A 17 -9.07 0.04 -11.06
CA VAL A 17 -8.86 -1.23 -11.77
C VAL A 17 -8.08 -2.12 -10.83
N GLN A 18 -8.66 -3.26 -10.45
CA GLN A 18 -8.04 -4.25 -9.58
C GLN A 18 -7.19 -5.22 -10.37
N VAL A 19 -7.68 -5.62 -11.54
CA VAL A 19 -7.05 -6.60 -12.41
C VAL A 19 -6.95 -6.03 -13.82
N VAL A 20 -5.75 -6.03 -14.39
CA VAL A 20 -5.56 -5.78 -15.83
C VAL A 20 -5.20 -7.07 -16.54
N VAL A 21 -5.90 -7.38 -17.62
CA VAL A 21 -5.62 -8.53 -18.48
C VAL A 21 -4.83 -8.05 -19.69
N ILE A 22 -3.66 -8.64 -19.91
CA ILE A 22 -2.74 -8.26 -20.98
C ILE A 22 -2.55 -9.46 -21.93
N PRO A 23 -3.24 -9.44 -23.09
CA PRO A 23 -3.03 -10.45 -24.12
C PRO A 23 -1.66 -10.30 -24.77
N ILE A 24 -0.91 -11.39 -24.84
CA ILE A 24 0.41 -11.51 -25.48
C ILE A 24 0.20 -12.04 -26.90
N THR A 25 -0.14 -11.14 -27.81
CA THR A 25 -0.57 -11.46 -29.18
C THR A 25 0.60 -11.66 -30.17
N ILE A 26 1.72 -12.21 -29.71
CA ILE A 26 2.88 -12.46 -30.58
C ILE A 26 2.60 -13.70 -31.44
N GLY A 27 2.56 -13.54 -32.77
CA GLY A 27 2.41 -14.63 -33.73
C GLY A 27 0.99 -14.83 -34.27
N LYS A 28 0.68 -16.06 -34.73
CA LYS A 28 -0.54 -16.36 -35.50
C LYS A 28 -1.81 -16.60 -34.66
N ARG A 29 -1.69 -16.78 -33.33
CA ARG A 29 -2.80 -17.10 -32.41
C ARG A 29 -3.42 -15.85 -31.77
N LYS A 30 -3.37 -14.70 -32.45
CA LYS A 30 -3.84 -13.41 -31.91
C LYS A 30 -5.33 -13.44 -31.54
N ASP A 31 -6.16 -14.02 -32.39
CA ASP A 31 -7.62 -14.05 -32.20
C ASP A 31 -8.01 -14.94 -31.01
N GLU A 32 -7.37 -16.09 -30.88
CA GLU A 32 -7.55 -17.00 -29.75
C GLU A 32 -7.16 -16.36 -28.42
N VAL A 33 -5.98 -15.72 -28.36
CA VAL A 33 -5.51 -15.01 -27.16
C VAL A 33 -6.44 -13.84 -26.81
N SER A 34 -6.96 -13.14 -27.81
CA SER A 34 -7.88 -12.01 -27.59
C SER A 34 -9.25 -12.47 -27.09
N ALA A 35 -9.76 -13.58 -27.64
CA ALA A 35 -11.00 -14.22 -27.18
C ALA A 35 -10.86 -14.72 -25.72
N GLU A 36 -9.72 -15.32 -25.39
CA GLU A 36 -9.45 -15.78 -24.04
C GLU A 36 -9.38 -14.62 -23.03
N ALA A 37 -8.66 -13.54 -23.37
CA ALA A 37 -8.59 -12.35 -22.52
C ALA A 37 -9.97 -11.71 -22.27
N ALA A 38 -10.84 -11.67 -23.28
CA ALA A 38 -12.23 -11.21 -23.14
C ALA A 38 -13.10 -12.19 -22.33
N GLY A 39 -12.81 -13.50 -22.37
CA GLY A 39 -13.43 -14.51 -21.51
C GLY A 39 -13.10 -14.29 -20.04
N ILE A 40 -11.80 -14.12 -19.74
CA ILE A 40 -11.28 -13.82 -18.40
C ILE A 40 -11.89 -12.53 -17.85
N GLU A 41 -11.97 -11.47 -18.66
CA GLU A 41 -12.59 -10.20 -18.23
C GLU A 41 -14.06 -10.39 -17.82
N ARG A 42 -14.86 -11.08 -18.64
CA ARG A 42 -16.27 -11.33 -18.34
C ARG A 42 -16.46 -12.16 -17.08
N GLU A 43 -15.66 -13.21 -16.91
CA GLU A 43 -15.75 -14.09 -15.76
C GLU A 43 -15.41 -13.36 -14.45
N LEU A 44 -14.30 -12.62 -14.43
CA LEU A 44 -13.90 -11.86 -13.25
C LEU A 44 -14.83 -10.68 -12.98
N ALA A 45 -15.29 -9.98 -14.01
CA ALA A 45 -16.30 -8.93 -13.84
C ALA A 45 -17.63 -9.49 -13.29
N GLY A 46 -18.04 -10.68 -13.75
CA GLY A 46 -19.20 -11.40 -13.22
C GLY A 46 -19.04 -11.81 -11.75
N ALA A 47 -17.81 -12.00 -11.29
CA ALA A 47 -17.47 -12.23 -9.88
C ALA A 47 -17.31 -10.93 -9.06
N GLY A 48 -17.52 -9.75 -9.66
CA GLY A 48 -17.50 -8.45 -8.98
C GLY A 48 -16.16 -7.72 -8.99
N PHE A 49 -15.15 -8.23 -9.72
CA PHE A 49 -13.87 -7.53 -9.84
C PHE A 49 -13.92 -6.37 -10.84
N ARG A 50 -13.16 -5.31 -10.55
CA ARG A 50 -12.94 -4.21 -11.50
C ARG A 50 -11.81 -4.56 -12.44
N VAL A 51 -12.16 -5.09 -13.60
CA VAL A 51 -11.21 -5.64 -14.59
C VAL A 51 -11.11 -4.78 -15.83
N LYS A 52 -9.93 -4.75 -16.45
CA LYS A 52 -9.71 -4.11 -17.75
C LYS A 52 -8.82 -4.95 -18.65
N VAL A 53 -9.23 -5.18 -19.89
CA VAL A 53 -8.34 -5.72 -20.93
C VAL A 53 -7.54 -4.60 -21.61
N ASP A 54 -6.23 -4.78 -21.75
CA ASP A 54 -5.36 -3.91 -22.54
C ASP A 54 -4.94 -4.55 -23.88
N SER A 55 -5.82 -4.41 -24.86
CA SER A 55 -5.66 -4.93 -26.22
C SER A 55 -4.90 -3.99 -27.16
N ARG A 56 -4.33 -2.88 -26.68
CA ARG A 56 -3.57 -1.94 -27.52
C ARG A 56 -2.44 -2.66 -28.26
N ASP A 57 -2.20 -2.32 -29.51
CA ASP A 57 -1.14 -2.95 -30.33
C ASP A 57 0.23 -2.30 -30.06
N ILE A 58 0.69 -2.45 -28.81
CA ILE A 58 1.99 -1.97 -28.33
C ILE A 58 2.73 -3.11 -27.64
N ARG A 59 4.06 -2.98 -27.51
CA ARG A 59 4.90 -3.99 -26.85
C ARG A 59 4.36 -4.30 -25.44
N PRO A 60 4.28 -5.58 -25.02
CA PRO A 60 3.78 -5.94 -23.69
C PRO A 60 4.46 -5.17 -22.55
N GLY A 61 5.79 -5.01 -22.61
CA GLY A 61 6.53 -4.22 -21.61
C GLY A 61 6.05 -2.76 -21.47
N ALA A 62 5.59 -2.13 -22.56
CA ALA A 62 5.02 -0.78 -22.49
C ALA A 62 3.66 -0.77 -21.78
N LYS A 63 2.85 -1.83 -21.97
CA LYS A 63 1.60 -2.02 -21.21
C LYS A 63 1.90 -2.27 -19.74
N TYR A 64 2.89 -3.10 -19.43
CA TYR A 64 3.30 -3.42 -18.06
C TYR A 64 3.63 -2.14 -17.29
N TYR A 65 4.52 -1.32 -17.84
CA TYR A 65 4.90 -0.05 -17.27
C TYR A 65 3.71 0.91 -17.10
N TYR A 66 2.83 1.00 -18.09
CA TYR A 66 1.65 1.87 -18.04
C TYR A 66 0.73 1.57 -16.85
N TRP A 67 0.52 0.28 -16.55
CA TRP A 67 -0.36 -0.17 -15.47
C TRP A 67 0.33 -0.24 -14.11
N GLU A 68 1.63 -0.55 -14.09
CA GLU A 68 2.47 -0.45 -12.89
C GLU A 68 2.52 0.99 -12.38
N MET A 69 2.75 1.98 -13.26
CA MET A 69 2.74 3.39 -12.89
C MET A 69 1.41 3.82 -12.24
N ARG A 70 0.29 3.25 -12.70
CA ARG A 70 -1.07 3.52 -12.17
C ARG A 70 -1.44 2.70 -10.94
N GLY A 71 -0.57 1.79 -10.52
CA GLY A 71 -0.74 1.00 -9.31
C GLY A 71 -1.84 -0.04 -9.37
N VAL A 72 -2.13 -0.59 -10.56
CA VAL A 72 -3.07 -1.71 -10.68
C VAL A 72 -2.52 -2.90 -9.85
N PRO A 73 -3.29 -3.43 -8.88
CA PRO A 73 -2.82 -4.46 -7.96
C PRO A 73 -2.33 -5.74 -8.63
N LEU A 74 -3.07 -6.21 -9.65
CA LEU A 74 -2.81 -7.48 -10.31
C LEU A 74 -2.82 -7.33 -11.83
N ARG A 75 -1.79 -7.84 -12.49
CA ARG A 75 -1.75 -8.04 -13.93
C ARG A 75 -1.86 -9.53 -14.24
N LEU A 76 -2.76 -9.89 -15.14
CA LEU A 76 -2.83 -11.21 -15.75
C LEU A 76 -2.23 -11.12 -17.16
N GLU A 77 -1.24 -11.97 -17.43
CA GLU A 77 -0.62 -12.13 -18.74
C GLU A 77 -1.20 -13.40 -19.37
N VAL A 78 -1.70 -13.28 -20.60
CA VAL A 78 -2.36 -14.36 -21.32
C VAL A 78 -1.67 -14.54 -22.67
N GLY A 79 -0.90 -15.61 -22.83
CA GLY A 79 -0.27 -15.98 -24.09
C GLY A 79 -0.66 -17.37 -24.57
N PRO A 80 -0.24 -17.74 -25.80
CA PRO A 80 -0.54 -19.07 -26.37
C PRO A 80 -0.10 -20.23 -25.47
N ARG A 81 1.05 -20.08 -24.79
CA ARG A 81 1.58 -21.10 -23.86
C ARG A 81 0.74 -21.26 -22.61
N ASP A 82 0.18 -20.16 -22.10
CA ASP A 82 -0.68 -20.19 -20.91
C ASP A 82 -2.00 -20.89 -21.25
N ILE A 83 -2.55 -20.62 -22.45
CA ILE A 83 -3.75 -21.28 -22.98
C ILE A 83 -3.52 -22.80 -23.12
N ASP A 84 -2.41 -23.21 -23.76
CA ASP A 84 -2.09 -24.63 -23.94
C ASP A 84 -1.92 -25.37 -22.60
N ALA A 85 -1.47 -24.67 -21.57
CA ALA A 85 -1.29 -25.19 -20.22
C ALA A 85 -2.52 -25.04 -19.32
N GLY A 86 -3.62 -24.44 -19.81
CA GLY A 86 -4.83 -24.22 -19.01
C GLY A 86 -4.60 -23.30 -17.80
N GLN A 87 -3.77 -22.27 -17.95
CA GLN A 87 -3.42 -21.34 -16.86
C GLN A 87 -3.34 -19.89 -17.35
N VAL A 88 -3.13 -18.97 -16.41
CA VAL A 88 -2.77 -17.56 -16.67
C VAL A 88 -1.62 -17.15 -15.75
N THR A 89 -0.71 -16.33 -16.26
CA THR A 89 0.38 -15.79 -15.45
C THR A 89 -0.10 -14.56 -14.68
N ALA A 90 -0.11 -14.63 -13.36
CA ALA A 90 -0.51 -13.53 -12.48
C ALA A 90 0.72 -12.83 -11.89
N VAL A 91 0.77 -11.50 -12.02
CA VAL A 91 1.87 -10.65 -11.54
C VAL A 91 1.32 -9.54 -10.64
N THR A 92 1.73 -9.51 -9.37
CA THR A 92 1.33 -8.45 -8.44
C THR A 92 2.07 -7.15 -8.76
N ARG A 93 1.55 -6.00 -8.31
CA ARG A 93 2.23 -4.70 -8.46
C ARG A 93 3.62 -4.66 -7.79
N LEU A 94 3.87 -5.55 -6.84
CA LEU A 94 5.18 -5.70 -6.20
C LEU A 94 6.16 -6.52 -7.04
N GLY A 95 5.69 -7.18 -8.10
CA GLY A 95 6.50 -7.96 -9.05
C GLY A 95 6.50 -9.47 -8.78
N GLU A 96 5.71 -9.94 -7.80
CA GLU A 96 5.60 -11.37 -7.49
C GLU A 96 4.82 -12.07 -8.62
N LYS A 97 5.35 -13.18 -9.11
CA LYS A 97 4.76 -13.95 -10.21
C LYS A 97 4.22 -15.28 -9.70
N SER A 98 3.06 -15.65 -10.19
CA SER A 98 2.42 -16.94 -9.92
C SER A 98 1.65 -17.43 -11.15
N GLN A 99 1.35 -18.72 -11.19
CA GLN A 99 0.45 -19.29 -12.19
C GLN A 99 -0.90 -19.54 -11.53
N VAL A 100 -1.97 -19.12 -12.20
CA VAL A 100 -3.35 -19.37 -11.77
C VAL A 100 -4.00 -20.31 -12.76
N ALA A 101 -4.50 -21.45 -12.28
CA ALA A 101 -5.22 -22.40 -13.12
C ALA A 101 -6.48 -21.76 -13.69
N ARG A 102 -6.76 -22.01 -14.97
CA ARG A 102 -7.84 -21.36 -15.70
C ARG A 102 -9.22 -21.77 -15.19
N ASP A 103 -9.38 -23.01 -14.74
CA ASP A 103 -10.60 -23.56 -14.14
C ASP A 103 -10.89 -23.03 -12.72
N ALA A 104 -9.85 -22.53 -12.03
CA ALA A 104 -9.93 -21.94 -10.70
C ALA A 104 -9.66 -20.42 -10.70
N LEU A 105 -9.88 -19.75 -11.83
CA LEU A 105 -9.47 -18.36 -12.07
C LEU A 105 -9.96 -17.39 -10.98
N VAL A 106 -11.27 -17.40 -10.68
CA VAL A 106 -11.88 -16.51 -9.67
C VAL A 106 -11.25 -16.73 -8.29
N ALA A 107 -11.09 -17.99 -7.87
CA ALA A 107 -10.49 -18.32 -6.59
C ALA A 107 -9.01 -17.90 -6.52
N GLY A 108 -8.25 -18.16 -7.60
CA GLY A 108 -6.84 -17.77 -7.70
C GLY A 108 -6.65 -16.26 -7.64
N VAL A 109 -7.41 -15.49 -8.42
CA VAL A 109 -7.37 -14.01 -8.42
C VAL A 109 -7.75 -13.44 -7.05
N THR A 110 -8.77 -14.01 -6.40
CA THR A 110 -9.15 -13.64 -5.03
C THR A 110 -7.98 -13.83 -4.06
N GLY A 111 -7.33 -14.99 -4.11
CA GLY A 111 -6.16 -15.30 -3.29
C GLY A 111 -4.98 -14.34 -3.55
N CYS A 112 -4.68 -14.05 -4.82
CA CYS A 112 -3.63 -13.10 -5.19
C CYS A 112 -3.89 -11.71 -4.62
N LEU A 113 -5.10 -11.17 -4.77
CA LEU A 113 -5.46 -9.84 -4.26
C LEU A 113 -5.47 -9.79 -2.73
N ALA A 114 -5.97 -10.84 -2.06
CA ALA A 114 -5.97 -10.93 -0.60
C ALA A 114 -4.55 -10.96 -0.04
N SER A 115 -3.68 -11.80 -0.62
CA SER A 115 -2.26 -11.87 -0.26
C SER A 115 -1.57 -10.52 -0.46
N PHE A 116 -1.78 -9.89 -1.62
CA PHE A 116 -1.22 -8.57 -1.91
C PHE A 116 -1.69 -7.50 -0.91
N ALA A 117 -2.98 -7.48 -0.55
CA ALA A 117 -3.50 -6.56 0.46
C ALA A 117 -2.87 -6.79 1.85
N ALA A 118 -2.69 -8.06 2.25
CA ALA A 118 -2.03 -8.43 3.49
C ALA A 118 -0.57 -7.94 3.51
N THR A 119 0.17 -8.15 2.43
CA THR A 119 1.55 -7.65 2.27
C THR A 119 1.63 -6.13 2.38
N LEU A 120 0.71 -5.39 1.76
CA LEU A 120 0.68 -3.93 1.89
C LEU A 120 0.38 -3.47 3.31
N LYS A 121 -0.55 -4.15 4.00
CA LYS A 121 -0.87 -3.87 5.39
C LYS A 121 0.35 -4.13 6.28
N GLU A 122 1.00 -5.28 6.16
CA GLU A 122 2.16 -5.62 6.97
C GLU A 122 3.30 -4.60 6.80
N ARG A 123 3.59 -4.18 5.56
CA ARG A 123 4.57 -3.13 5.27
C ARG A 123 4.21 -1.79 5.91
N ALA A 124 2.94 -1.40 5.83
CA ALA A 124 2.45 -0.17 6.46
C ALA A 124 2.58 -0.21 7.99
N GLU A 125 2.21 -1.33 8.61
CA GLU A 125 2.33 -1.51 10.05
C GLU A 125 3.79 -1.52 10.52
N ALA A 126 4.68 -2.18 9.76
CA ALA A 126 6.11 -2.19 10.05
C ALA A 126 6.69 -0.77 9.95
N HIS A 127 6.28 0.01 8.95
CA HIS A 127 6.68 1.41 8.82
C HIS A 127 6.22 2.23 10.03
N VAL A 128 4.94 2.15 10.41
CA VAL A 128 4.41 2.83 11.60
C VAL A 128 5.17 2.41 12.87
N ARG A 129 5.38 1.11 13.10
CA ARG A 129 6.09 0.59 14.29
C ARG A 129 7.52 1.10 14.42
N THR A 130 8.23 1.23 13.30
CA THR A 130 9.65 1.66 13.28
C THR A 130 9.83 3.18 13.30
N HIS A 131 8.77 3.93 13.00
CA HIS A 131 8.76 5.40 12.93
C HIS A 131 8.00 6.06 14.08
N ILE A 132 7.56 5.28 15.08
CA ILE A 132 7.06 5.78 16.36
C ILE A 132 8.11 5.50 17.43
N ARG A 133 8.52 6.55 18.14
CA ARG A 133 9.49 6.46 19.25
C ARG A 133 8.90 7.08 20.52
N VAL A 134 9.53 6.83 21.66
CA VAL A 134 9.18 7.49 22.93
C VAL A 134 10.28 8.50 23.24
N SER A 135 9.88 9.71 23.61
CA SER A 135 10.78 10.78 24.04
C SER A 135 10.33 11.35 25.39
N ARG A 136 11.28 11.54 26.30
CA ARG A 136 11.06 12.07 27.66
C ARG A 136 11.77 13.39 27.91
N SER A 137 12.45 13.94 26.91
CA SER A 137 13.12 15.23 26.98
C SER A 137 12.99 15.99 25.65
N MET A 138 13.17 17.31 25.69
CA MET A 138 13.14 18.15 24.48
C MET A 138 14.19 17.76 23.44
N ASP A 139 15.38 17.32 23.88
CA ASP A 139 16.47 16.89 22.99
C ASP A 139 16.13 15.59 22.27
N GLU A 140 15.51 14.63 22.98
CA GLU A 140 15.01 13.40 22.36
C GLU A 140 13.90 13.68 21.35
N VAL A 141 13.01 14.64 21.65
CA VAL A 141 11.96 15.05 20.70
C VAL A 141 12.60 15.63 19.44
N LEU A 142 13.54 16.58 19.59
CA LEU A 142 14.24 17.19 18.45
C LEU A 142 14.95 16.14 17.57
N ALA A 143 15.55 15.12 18.17
CA ALA A 143 16.21 14.04 17.45
C ALA A 143 15.22 13.09 16.75
N ALA A 144 14.04 12.86 17.32
CA ALA A 144 13.07 11.89 16.81
C ALA A 144 12.16 12.44 15.69
N VAL A 145 11.77 13.72 15.75
CA VAL A 145 10.75 14.32 14.85
C VAL A 145 11.20 14.46 13.39
N GLY A 146 12.48 14.24 13.09
CA GLY A 146 12.98 14.18 11.71
C GLY A 146 12.65 12.88 10.99
N ASP A 147 12.51 11.78 11.73
CA ASP A 147 12.36 10.43 11.20
C ASP A 147 10.94 9.87 11.38
N GLY A 148 10.02 10.62 12.02
CA GLY A 148 8.68 10.12 12.28
C GLY A 148 7.95 10.87 13.38
N VAL A 149 7.18 10.13 14.18
CA VAL A 149 6.37 10.64 15.28
C VAL A 149 6.98 10.17 16.59
N THR A 150 6.92 11.01 17.62
CA THR A 150 7.35 10.63 18.97
C THR A 150 6.21 10.77 19.98
N LEU A 151 6.19 9.87 20.95
CA LEU A 151 5.29 9.90 22.09
C LEU A 151 5.97 10.60 23.25
N VAL A 152 5.28 11.60 23.79
CA VAL A 152 5.77 12.40 24.91
C VAL A 152 4.71 12.49 26.00
N PRO A 153 5.11 12.51 27.28
CA PRO A 153 4.25 13.06 28.32
C PRO A 153 4.06 14.57 28.09
N TRP A 154 2.81 15.01 28.01
CA TRP A 154 2.45 16.41 27.82
C TRP A 154 1.31 16.83 28.76
N CYS A 155 1.42 18.01 29.35
CA CYS A 155 0.50 18.50 30.38
C CYS A 155 -0.80 19.13 29.85
N GLY A 156 -1.02 19.14 28.53
CA GLY A 156 -2.25 19.68 27.92
C GLY A 156 -2.31 21.21 27.78
N SER A 157 -1.29 21.94 28.27
CA SER A 157 -1.29 23.41 28.24
C SER A 157 -0.75 23.94 26.91
N ARG A 158 -1.37 25.01 26.39
CA ARG A 158 -0.96 25.66 25.15
C ARG A 158 0.47 26.20 25.22
N GLU A 159 0.89 26.78 26.33
CA GLU A 159 2.24 27.34 26.49
C GLU A 159 3.32 26.28 26.28
N CYS A 160 3.08 25.05 26.75
CA CYS A 160 4.00 23.93 26.54
C CYS A 160 3.98 23.41 25.09
N ALA A 161 2.82 23.46 24.42
CA ALA A 161 2.75 23.10 23.00
C ALA A 161 3.54 24.09 22.14
N ASP A 162 3.34 25.39 22.38
CA ASP A 162 4.06 26.47 21.69
C ASP A 162 5.58 26.33 21.92
N LEU A 163 6.02 26.00 23.14
CA LEU A 163 7.43 25.77 23.45
C LEU A 163 8.01 24.54 22.73
N ILE A 164 7.23 23.46 22.62
CA ILE A 164 7.64 22.27 21.88
C ILE A 164 7.82 22.61 20.40
N GLU A 165 6.87 23.34 19.82
CA GLU A 165 6.91 23.76 18.43
C GLU A 165 8.11 24.68 18.15
N GLU A 166 8.34 25.69 18.99
CA GLU A 166 9.47 26.62 18.84
C GLU A 166 10.82 25.89 18.86
N LYS A 167 11.00 24.96 19.81
CA LYS A 167 12.29 24.27 20.01
C LYS A 167 12.54 23.11 19.05
N THR A 168 11.49 22.41 18.62
CA THR A 168 11.62 21.15 17.86
C THR A 168 11.13 21.24 16.42
N ARG A 169 10.44 22.35 16.08
CA ARG A 169 9.74 22.54 14.80
C ARG A 169 8.73 21.43 14.51
N ALA A 170 8.17 20.86 15.57
CA ALA A 170 7.17 19.80 15.51
C ALA A 170 5.97 20.18 16.38
N ALA A 171 4.77 19.82 15.92
CA ALA A 171 3.53 20.16 16.60
C ALA A 171 3.04 18.98 17.43
N VAL A 172 2.27 19.28 18.48
CA VAL A 172 1.46 18.28 19.18
C VAL A 172 0.30 17.89 18.27
N LEU A 173 0.27 16.63 17.82
CA LEU A 173 -0.69 16.11 16.86
C LEU A 173 -2.01 15.67 17.52
N GLY A 174 -1.95 15.28 18.79
CA GLY A 174 -3.13 14.87 19.56
C GLY A 174 -2.80 14.09 20.83
N THR A 175 -3.78 14.00 21.72
CA THR A 175 -3.78 13.17 22.94
C THR A 175 -4.80 12.05 22.83
N ASP A 176 -4.72 11.07 23.73
CA ASP A 176 -5.71 9.98 23.88
C ASP A 176 -5.94 9.14 22.62
N VAL A 177 -4.93 9.04 21.76
CA VAL A 177 -4.99 8.24 20.54
C VAL A 177 -5.02 6.75 20.90
N ARG A 178 -6.10 6.08 20.51
CA ARG A 178 -6.27 4.63 20.70
C ARG A 178 -5.66 3.89 19.52
N SER A 179 -4.52 3.25 19.73
CA SER A 179 -3.84 2.47 18.71
C SER A 179 -2.99 1.38 19.35
N ALA A 180 -2.94 0.21 18.70
CA ALA A 180 -2.11 -0.92 19.14
C ALA A 180 -0.60 -0.65 19.05
N TYR A 181 -0.20 0.43 18.36
CA TYR A 181 1.20 0.83 18.20
C TYR A 181 1.66 1.85 19.24
N LEU A 182 0.74 2.33 20.08
CA LEU A 182 1.03 3.34 21.09
C LEU A 182 1.14 2.70 22.46
N VAL A 183 2.10 3.19 23.24
CA VAL A 183 2.30 2.82 24.63
C VAL A 183 1.98 4.02 25.50
N ASP A 184 1.47 3.78 26.70
CA ASP A 184 1.27 4.85 27.66
C ASP A 184 2.62 5.33 28.21
N VAL A 185 2.89 6.61 27.98
CA VAL A 185 4.10 7.34 28.42
C VAL A 185 3.74 8.49 29.35
N SER A 186 2.57 8.44 29.98
CA SER A 186 2.15 9.41 31.00
C SER A 186 3.22 9.60 32.07
N GLY A 187 3.41 10.85 32.51
CA GLY A 187 4.52 11.21 33.37
C GLY A 187 4.82 12.71 33.35
N PRO A 188 6.03 13.12 33.80
CA PRO A 188 6.44 14.53 33.79
C PRO A 188 6.50 15.08 32.37
N CYS A 189 5.81 16.19 32.13
CA CYS A 189 5.74 16.85 30.84
C CYS A 189 7.14 17.21 30.34
N VAL A 190 7.45 16.87 29.09
CA VAL A 190 8.77 17.13 28.48
C VAL A 190 9.16 18.60 28.44
N ALA A 191 8.18 19.51 28.51
CA ALA A 191 8.37 20.95 28.49
C ALA A 191 8.48 21.59 29.89
N CYS A 192 7.55 21.26 30.80
CA CYS A 192 7.44 21.95 32.10
C CYS A 192 7.56 21.03 33.33
N GLY A 193 7.70 19.73 33.17
CA GLY A 193 7.82 18.75 34.25
C GLY A 193 6.54 18.43 35.04
N LYS A 194 5.42 19.16 34.81
CA LYS A 194 4.12 18.85 35.43
C LYS A 194 3.58 17.51 34.93
N GLN A 195 2.69 16.87 35.69
CA GLN A 195 2.03 15.63 35.25
C GLN A 195 1.34 15.83 33.89
N GLY A 196 1.61 14.92 32.96
CA GLY A 196 1.08 14.90 31.61
C GLY A 196 0.63 13.52 31.19
N SER A 197 -0.24 13.49 30.19
CA SER A 197 -0.70 12.29 29.51
C SER A 197 0.09 12.07 28.23
N THR A 198 -0.07 10.89 27.64
CA THR A 198 0.54 10.55 26.35
C THR A 198 0.02 11.45 25.23
N ALA A 199 0.94 12.14 24.57
CA ALA A 199 0.68 12.94 23.37
C ALA A 199 1.61 12.54 22.23
N LEU A 200 1.13 12.69 21.00
CA LEU A 200 1.92 12.51 19.78
C LEU A 200 2.52 13.85 19.37
N VAL A 201 3.81 13.88 19.07
CA VAL A 201 4.53 15.03 18.51
C VAL A 201 5.20 14.62 17.22
N GLY A 202 5.04 15.43 16.18
CA GLY A 202 5.64 15.17 14.88
C GLY A 202 5.58 16.40 13.98
N ARG A 203 6.33 16.35 12.88
CA ARG A 203 6.23 17.39 11.85
C ARG A 203 4.95 17.20 11.05
N SER A 204 4.13 18.23 10.99
CA SER A 204 2.96 18.28 10.09
C SER A 204 3.39 18.80 8.71
N TYR A 205 2.73 18.27 7.68
CA TYR A 205 2.85 18.75 6.29
C TYR A 205 2.09 20.06 6.07
#